data_AF-A0A0C3AIJ8-F1
#
_entry.id   AF-A0A0C3AIJ8-F1
#
_cell.length_a   1.000
_cell.length_b   1.000
_cell.length_c   1.000
_cell.angle_alpha   90.00
_cell.angle_beta   90.00
_cell.angle_gamma   90.00
#
_symmetry.space_group_name_H-M   'P 1'
#
loop_
_entity.id
_entity.type
_entity.pdbx_description
1 polymer ?
#
loop_
_entity_poly.entity_id
_entity_poly.type
_entity_poly.pdbx_seq_one_letter_code
_entity_poly.pdbx_strand_id
1 'polypeptide(L)' 'MYDSTSINLDKCVTNNNGVLYCGTNGDYSSTCSNCYLTNSDLVCDCKDKNQEENSTSIDLGQCLTDNNGVLACD' A
#
# COMPACT_ATOMS: atom_id res chain seq x y z
N MET A 1 -21.67 16.09 -6.39
CA MET A 1 -21.59 14.69 -6.85
C MET A 1 -20.22 14.20 -6.44
N TYR A 2 -20.12 13.06 -5.76
CA TYR A 2 -18.83 12.44 -5.47
C TYR A 2 -18.73 11.23 -6.39
N ASP A 3 -17.66 11.17 -7.18
CA ASP A 3 -17.37 10.02 -8.03
C ASP A 3 -16.51 9.03 -7.25
N SER A 4 -16.82 7.75 -7.36
CA SER A 4 -16.00 6.69 -6.79
C SER A 4 -14.85 6.35 -7.76
N THR A 5 -13.68 6.14 -7.19
CA THR A 5 -12.47 5.76 -7.93
C THR A 5 -11.78 4.62 -7.20
N SER A 6 -11.03 3.81 -7.93
CA SER A 6 -10.29 2.67 -7.38
C SER A 6 -8.93 2.57 -8.03
N ILE A 7 -7.96 2.13 -7.26
CA ILE A 7 -6.59 1.90 -7.70
C ILE A 7 -6.09 0.57 -7.14
N ASN A 8 -5.28 -0.13 -7.93
CA ASN A 8 -4.56 -1.30 -7.43
C ASN A 8 -3.30 -0.84 -6.68
N LEU A 9 -3.26 -1.06 -5.36
CA LEU A 9 -2.13 -0.69 -4.50
C LEU A 9 -0.84 -1.46 -4.80
N ASP A 10 -0.88 -2.62 -5.48
CA ASP A 10 0.34 -3.29 -5.98
C ASP A 10 1.14 -2.40 -6.94
N LYS A 11 0.48 -1.41 -7.54
CA LYS A 11 1.13 -0.43 -8.41
C LYS A 11 1.84 0.67 -7.64
N CYS A 12 1.53 0.91 -6.37
CA CYS A 12 1.97 2.09 -5.62
C CYS A 12 2.67 1.77 -4.30
N VAL A 13 2.57 0.54 -3.80
CA VAL A 13 3.12 0.12 -2.51
C VAL A 13 4.02 -1.08 -2.72
N THR A 14 5.16 -1.09 -2.03
CA THR A 14 6.13 -2.19 -2.01
C THR A 14 6.41 -2.63 -0.58
N ASN A 15 6.76 -3.90 -0.42
CA ASN A 15 7.31 -4.43 0.83
C ASN A 15 8.82 -4.54 0.70
N ASN A 16 9.56 -3.82 1.55
CA ASN A 16 11.00 -3.91 1.66
C ASN A 16 11.39 -4.44 3.04
N ASN A 17 11.74 -5.72 3.10
CA ASN A 17 12.18 -6.42 4.31
C ASN A 17 11.18 -6.31 5.48
N GLY A 18 9.90 -6.57 5.22
CA GLY A 18 8.84 -6.56 6.23
C GLY A 18 8.28 -5.18 6.55
N VAL A 19 8.65 -4.15 5.77
CA VAL A 19 8.23 -2.76 5.98
C VAL A 19 7.63 -2.22 4.68
N LEU A 20 6.46 -1.60 4.76
CA LEU A 20 5.79 -0.97 3.61
C LEU A 20 6.44 0.36 3.24
N TYR A 21 6.60 0.59 1.93
CA TYR A 21 7.06 1.85 1.35
C TYR A 21 6.21 2.21 0.12
N CYS A 22 6.15 3.49 -0.22
CA CYS A 22 5.66 3.90 -1.53
C CYS A 22 6.64 3.42 -2.61
N GLY A 23 6.11 2.84 -3.68
CA GLY A 23 6.93 2.30 -4.75
C GLY A 23 6.10 1.88 -5.96
N THR A 24 6.49 2.36 -7.14
CA THR A 24 5.81 2.01 -8.39
C THR A 24 6.02 0.54 -8.75
N ASN A 25 4.94 -0.17 -9.07
CA ASN A 25 4.95 -1.62 -9.33
C ASN A 25 5.61 -2.43 -8.19
N GLY A 26 5.33 -2.02 -6.96
CA GLY A 26 5.95 -2.57 -5.76
C GLY A 26 5.49 -3.98 -5.36
N ASP A 27 4.32 -4.42 -5.86
CA ASP A 27 3.76 -5.77 -5.68
C ASP A 27 3.75 -6.26 -4.23
N TYR A 28 3.44 -5.36 -3.28
CA TYR A 28 3.48 -5.69 -1.85
C TYR A 28 2.56 -6.87 -1.49
N SER A 29 1.41 -7.03 -2.15
CA SER A 29 0.43 -8.08 -1.81
C SER A 29 0.97 -9.50 -2.03
N SER A 30 2.00 -9.67 -2.86
CA SER A 30 2.68 -10.96 -3.05
C SER A 30 3.35 -11.49 -1.78
N THR A 31 3.72 -10.59 -0.85
CA THR A 31 4.47 -10.92 0.37
C THR A 31 3.85 -10.38 1.65
N CYS A 32 2.68 -9.74 1.56
CA CYS A 32 1.92 -9.22 2.70
C CYS A 32 0.54 -9.87 2.79
N SER A 33 0.05 -10.01 4.02
CA SER A 33 -1.22 -10.63 4.36
C SER A 33 -1.96 -9.78 5.41
N ASN A 34 -3.20 -10.16 5.74
CA ASN A 34 -4.03 -9.50 6.77
C ASN A 34 -4.17 -7.98 6.62
N CYS A 35 -4.18 -7.48 5.39
CA CYS A 35 -4.23 -6.06 5.12
C CYS A 35 -5.61 -5.46 5.46
N TYR A 36 -5.60 -4.33 6.15
CA TYR A 36 -6.79 -3.51 6.40
C TYR A 36 -6.44 -2.03 6.32
N LEU A 37 -7.44 -1.22 5.97
CA LEU A 37 -7.31 0.23 5.92
C LEU A 37 -7.91 0.83 7.19
N THR A 38 -7.17 1.72 7.84
CA THR A 38 -7.65 2.53 8.96
C THR A 38 -7.35 4.00 8.68
N ASN A 39 -8.40 4.78 8.43
CA ASN A 39 -8.27 6.13 7.85
C ASN A 39 -7.50 6.09 6.51
N SER A 40 -6.31 6.69 6.46
CA SER A 40 -5.40 6.67 5.32
C SER A 40 -4.27 5.64 5.48
N ASP A 41 -4.15 5.01 6.65
CA ASP A 41 -3.09 4.04 6.91
C ASP A 41 -3.48 2.66 6.39
N LEU A 42 -2.67 2.14 5.47
CA LEU A 42 -2.70 0.72 5.11
C LEU A 42 -1.86 -0.04 6.13
N VAL A 43 -2.49 -0.93 6.88
CA VAL A 43 -1.83 -1.81 7.84
C VAL A 43 -1.85 -3.23 7.29
N CYS A 44 -0.71 -3.91 7.30
CA CYS A 44 -0.55 -5.29 6.83
C CYS A 44 0.49 -6.05 7.66
N ASP A 45 0.45 -7.38 7.58
CA ASP A 45 1.54 -8.24 8.05
C ASP A 45 2.40 -8.63 6.84
N CYS A 46 3.64 -8.17 6.80
CA CYS A 46 4.53 -8.32 5.64
C CYS A 46 5.73 -9.20 5.95
N LYS A 47 6.06 -10.11 5.03
CA LYS A 47 7.22 -10.99 5.18
C LYS A 47 8.53 -10.22 5.01
N ASP A 48 9.47 -10.46 5.92
CA ASP A 48 10.85 -10.01 5.77
C ASP A 48 11.70 -10.99 4.94
N LYS A 49 13.01 -10.72 4.82
CA LYS A 49 13.95 -11.60 4.12
C LYS A 49 14.06 -13.01 4.73
N ASN A 50 13.73 -13.18 6.01
CA ASN A 50 13.72 -14.45 6.72
C ASN A 50 12.37 -15.18 6.61
N GLN A 51 11.41 -14.62 5.86
CA GLN A 51 10.03 -15.11 5.74
C GLN A 51 9.20 -14.94 7.03
N GLU A 52 9.64 -14.09 7.96
CA GLU A 52 8.90 -13.77 9.17
C GLU A 52 7.90 -12.63 8.88
N GLU A 53 6.65 -12.81 9.31
CA GLU A 53 5.62 -11.79 9.17
C GLU A 53 5.79 -10.70 10.23
N ASN A 54 5.90 -9.45 9.77
CA ASN A 54 6.03 -8.27 10.60
C ASN A 54 4.86 -7.33 10.34
N SER A 55 4.20 -6.89 11.41
CA SER A 55 3.13 -5.91 11.28
C SER A 55 3.73 -4.54 10.95
N THR A 56 3.22 -3.92 9.88
CA THR A 56 3.72 -2.66 9.34
C THR A 56 2.56 -1.82 8.82
N SER A 57 2.74 -0.50 8.82
CA SER A 57 1.73 0.44 8.33
C SER A 57 2.37 1.55 7.49
N ILE A 58 1.64 2.04 6.50
CA ILE A 58 2.02 3.19 5.70
C ILE A 58 0.82 4.10 5.46
N ASP A 59 1.04 5.41 5.55
CA ASP A 59 0.04 6.42 5.19
C ASP A 59 -0.06 6.50 3.66
N LEU A 60 -1.18 6.03 3.09
CA LEU A 60 -1.43 6.07 1.65
C LEU A 60 -1.53 7.50 1.11
N GLY A 61 -1.77 8.51 1.96
CA GLY A 61 -1.69 9.91 1.57
C GLY A 61 -0.30 10.34 1.13
N GLN A 62 0.74 9.54 1.44
CA GLN A 62 2.11 9.76 0.96
C GLN A 62 2.43 9.02 -0.34
N CYS A 63 1.60 8.05 -0.74
CA CYS A 63 1.84 7.21 -1.92
C CYS A 63 0.86 7.46 -3.06
N LEU A 64 -0.27 8.12 -2.77
CA LEU A 64 -1.36 8.33 -3.70
C LEU A 64 -1.62 9.82 -3.89
N THR A 65 -1.89 10.20 -5.14
CA THR A 65 -2.33 11.54 -5.51
C THR A 65 -3.68 11.47 -6.23
N ASP A 66 -4.53 12.48 -6.03
CA ASP A 66 -5.83 12.59 -6.69
C ASP A 66 -5.76 13.61 -7.84
N ASN A 67 -5.85 13.11 -9.07
CA ASN A 67 -5.84 13.92 -10.29
C ASN A 67 -7.26 14.07 -10.84
N ASN A 68 -8.03 15.02 -10.29
CA ASN A 68 -9.42 15.32 -10.69
C ASN A 68 -10.38 14.11 -10.60
N GLY A 69 -10.35 13.37 -9.49
CA GLY A 69 -11.20 12.18 -9.28
C GLY A 69 -10.56 10.88 -9.79
N VAL A 70 -9.30 10.91 -10.18
CA VAL A 70 -8.52 9.75 -10.61
C VAL A 70 -7.34 9.57 -9.65
N LEU A 71 -7.38 8.53 -8.83
CA LEU A 71 -6.25 8.15 -7.99
C LEU A 71 -5.10 7.65 -8.86
N ALA A 72 -3.90 8.13 -8.60
CA ALA A 72 -2.64 7.69 -9.18
C ALA A 72 -1.60 7.46 -8.08
N CYS A 73 -0.54 6.71 -8.39
CA CYS A 73 0.64 6.68 -7.52
C CYS A 73 1.38 8.03 -7.64
N ASP A 74 1.83 8.57 -6.51
CA ASP A 74 2.66 9.79 -6.46
C ASP A 74 4.15 9.51 -6.77
#